data_AF-A0AAD3RT44-F1
#
_entry.id   AF-A0AAD3RT44-F1
#
_cell.length_a   1.000
_cell.length_b   1.000
_cell.length_c   1.000
_cell.angle_alpha   90.00
_cell.angle_beta   90.00
_cell.angle_gamma   90.00
#
_symmetry.space_group_name_H-M   'P 1'
#
loop_
_entity.id
_entity.type
_entity.pdbx_description
1 polymer ?
#
loop_
_entity_poly.entity_id
_entity_poly.type
_entity_poly.pdbx_seq_one_letter_code
_entity_poly.pdbx_strand_id
1 'polypeptide(L)'
;MERFDNRPLGACENGAVFLDRLERDYQFDCEAGPLVLCSDWVELRRCFAAMAEFIRHPETALTPAPQAEGQVRANDDACEALARAYDREDAAQRGETDPWSIGIDDDPEWVADRIACARAGLAALTASPDWQPIETAPHDTELLLGWHDTFGSGQWRCIVDLAHSTRGGWWHGSATHWMPLPAAPEAEGGEDAE
;
A
#
# COMPACT_ATOMS: atom_id res chain seq x y z
N MET A 1 -6.90 38.11 0.64
CA MET A 1 -7.66 36.94 0.16
C MET A 1 -7.07 35.74 0.86
N GLU A 2 -7.68 35.37 1.99
CA GLU A 2 -7.19 34.29 2.85
C GLU A 2 -7.28 32.96 2.11
N ARG A 3 -6.19 32.19 2.11
CA ARG A 3 -6.18 30.79 1.67
C ARG A 3 -7.08 30.04 2.65
N PHE A 4 -8.30 29.72 2.24
CA PHE A 4 -9.10 28.72 2.94
C PHE A 4 -8.35 27.39 2.83
N ASP A 5 -7.86 26.95 3.97
CA ASP A 5 -7.14 25.70 4.12
C ASP A 5 -8.12 24.54 3.94
N ASN A 6 -8.30 24.13 2.68
CA ASN A 6 -9.29 23.14 2.25
C ASN A 6 -8.80 21.69 2.42
N ARG A 7 -7.77 21.47 3.25
CA ARG A 7 -7.26 20.13 3.52
C ARG A 7 -8.32 19.36 4.33
N PRO A 8 -8.57 18.06 4.05
CA PRO A 8 -9.64 17.28 4.68
C PRO A 8 -9.31 16.87 6.13
N LEU A 9 -8.67 17.76 6.90
CA LEU A 9 -8.21 17.50 8.26
C LEU A 9 -9.34 16.99 9.15
N GLY A 10 -10.49 17.68 9.13
CA GLY A 10 -11.65 17.26 9.91
C GLY A 10 -12.21 15.91 9.49
N ALA A 11 -12.14 15.54 8.21
CA ALA A 11 -12.59 14.21 7.76
C ALA A 11 -11.62 13.11 8.20
N CYS A 12 -10.30 13.36 8.15
CA CYS A 12 -9.29 12.43 8.64
C CYS A 12 -9.37 12.26 10.17
N GLU A 13 -9.54 13.35 10.92
CA GLU A 13 -9.72 13.33 12.38
C GLU A 13 -11.01 12.60 12.79
N ASN A 14 -12.13 12.89 12.10
CA ASN A 14 -13.39 12.20 12.34
C ASN A 14 -13.30 10.71 11.99
N GLY A 15 -12.59 10.35 10.92
CA GLY A 15 -12.33 8.96 10.53
C GLY A 15 -11.53 8.20 11.58
N ALA A 16 -10.45 8.80 12.10
CA ALA A 16 -9.65 8.21 13.19
C ALA A 16 -10.50 7.96 14.45
N VAL A 17 -11.28 8.97 14.89
CA VAL A 17 -12.18 8.84 16.05
C VAL A 17 -13.28 7.81 15.82
N PHE A 18 -13.79 7.70 14.59
CA PHE A 18 -14.81 6.72 14.23
C PHE A 18 -14.27 5.29 14.30
N LEU A 19 -13.08 5.04 13.78
CA LEU A 19 -12.43 3.73 13.85
C LEU A 19 -12.10 3.33 15.29
N ASP A 20 -11.60 4.26 16.11
CA ASP A 20 -11.39 4.04 17.55
C ASP A 20 -12.69 3.66 18.28
N ARG A 21 -13.81 4.28 17.89
CA ARG A 21 -15.12 3.95 18.42
C ARG A 21 -15.59 2.57 17.98
N LEU A 22 -15.35 2.20 16.72
CA LEU A 22 -15.68 0.87 16.22
C LEU A 22 -14.92 -0.20 17.01
N GLU A 23 -13.64 -0.01 17.27
CA GLU A 23 -12.84 -0.95 18.05
C GLU A 23 -13.29 -1.07 19.52
N ARG A 24 -13.56 0.07 20.17
CA ARG A 24 -13.90 0.09 21.59
C ARG A 24 -15.31 -0.43 21.86
N ASP A 25 -16.26 -0.03 21.03
CA ASP A 25 -17.69 -0.21 21.32
C ASP A 25 -18.29 -1.43 20.60
N TYR A 26 -17.56 -2.01 19.62
CA TYR A 26 -18.01 -3.18 18.86
C TYR A 26 -16.94 -4.27 18.88
N GLN A 27 -17.35 -5.50 19.20
CA GLN A 27 -16.49 -6.68 19.12
C GLN A 27 -16.61 -7.28 17.73
N PHE A 28 -15.74 -6.85 16.82
CA PHE A 28 -15.58 -7.47 15.52
C PHE A 28 -14.41 -8.46 15.57
N ASP A 29 -14.59 -9.60 14.93
CA ASP A 29 -13.55 -10.60 14.69
C ASP A 29 -13.36 -10.74 13.17
N CYS A 30 -12.12 -10.88 12.72
CA CYS A 30 -11.81 -11.42 11.40
C CYS A 30 -11.65 -12.94 11.50
N GLU A 31 -11.43 -13.61 10.36
CA GLU A 31 -11.25 -15.07 10.32
C GLU A 31 -10.06 -15.56 11.17
N ALA A 32 -9.08 -14.69 11.41
CA ALA A 32 -7.89 -14.98 12.23
C ALA A 32 -8.02 -14.59 13.72
N GLY A 33 -9.19 -14.09 14.15
CA GLY A 33 -9.45 -13.68 15.54
C GLY A 33 -9.82 -12.20 15.69
N PRO A 34 -9.64 -11.61 16.88
CA PRO A 34 -10.07 -10.24 17.15
C PRO A 34 -9.52 -9.21 16.16
N LEU A 35 -10.37 -8.30 15.67
CA LEU A 35 -9.97 -7.28 14.68
C LEU A 35 -8.78 -6.43 15.15
N VAL A 36 -8.63 -6.24 16.47
CA VAL A 36 -7.52 -5.50 17.09
C VAL A 36 -6.14 -6.13 16.86
N LEU A 37 -6.11 -7.43 16.54
CA LEU A 37 -4.90 -8.17 16.18
C LEU A 37 -4.72 -8.30 14.66
N CYS A 38 -5.69 -7.84 13.86
CA CYS A 38 -5.64 -7.89 12.41
C CYS A 38 -4.75 -6.76 11.86
N SER A 39 -3.73 -7.13 11.08
CA SER A 39 -2.82 -6.18 10.43
C SER A 39 -3.56 -5.13 9.60
N ASP A 40 -4.52 -5.56 8.78
CA ASP A 40 -5.23 -4.67 7.86
C ASP A 40 -6.08 -3.63 8.61
N TRP A 41 -6.65 -4.01 9.76
CA TRP A 41 -7.40 -3.10 10.62
C TRP A 41 -6.49 -2.07 11.30
N VAL A 42 -5.33 -2.54 11.81
CA VAL A 42 -4.32 -1.68 12.42
C VAL A 42 -3.80 -0.66 11.39
N GLU A 43 -3.53 -1.10 10.17
CA GLU A 43 -3.07 -0.24 9.07
C GLU A 43 -4.13 0.77 8.62
N LEU A 44 -5.41 0.38 8.60
CA LEU A 44 -6.49 1.31 8.30
C LEU A 44 -6.55 2.47 9.31
N ARG A 45 -6.43 2.17 10.61
CA ARG A 45 -6.42 3.20 11.68
C ARG A 45 -5.22 4.13 11.54
N ARG A 46 -4.04 3.57 11.27
CA ARG A 46 -2.80 4.33 11.05
C ARG A 46 -2.89 5.23 9.83
N CYS A 47 -3.50 4.78 8.75
CA CYS A 47 -3.70 5.57 7.55
C CYS A 47 -4.48 6.86 7.85
N PHE A 48 -5.59 6.78 8.60
CA PHE A 48 -6.36 7.97 8.99
C PHE A 48 -5.58 8.93 9.89
N ALA A 49 -4.80 8.40 10.85
CA ALA A 49 -3.96 9.20 11.72
C ALA A 49 -2.82 9.89 10.95
N ALA A 50 -2.11 9.15 10.10
CA ALA A 50 -1.01 9.65 9.28
C ALA A 50 -1.48 10.67 8.24
N MET A 51 -2.65 10.47 7.63
CA MET A 51 -3.26 11.48 6.75
C MET A 51 -3.56 12.78 7.51
N ALA A 52 -4.09 12.70 8.73
CA ALA A 52 -4.35 13.88 9.55
C ALA A 52 -3.05 14.60 9.95
N GLU A 53 -1.99 13.85 10.28
CA GLU A 53 -0.67 14.40 10.61
C GLU A 53 0.01 15.06 9.40
N PHE A 54 0.04 14.38 8.25
CA PHE A 54 0.56 14.91 7.00
C PHE A 54 -0.14 16.22 6.61
N ILE A 55 -1.46 16.28 6.79
CA ILE A 55 -2.23 17.48 6.56
C ILE A 55 -1.83 18.60 7.53
N ARG A 56 -1.56 18.30 8.80
CA ARG A 56 -1.13 19.29 9.80
C ARG A 56 0.30 19.79 9.58
N HIS A 57 1.20 18.92 9.15
CA HIS A 57 2.64 19.19 9.05
C HIS A 57 3.23 18.72 7.70
N PRO A 58 2.86 19.35 6.58
CA PRO A 58 3.32 18.93 5.26
C PRO A 58 4.84 19.10 5.07
N GLU A 59 5.46 20.04 5.80
CA GLU A 59 6.91 20.29 5.80
C GLU A 59 7.76 19.17 6.41
N THR A 60 7.20 18.32 7.28
CA THR A 60 7.93 17.22 7.92
C THR A 60 7.96 15.95 7.06
N ALA A 61 7.05 15.84 6.09
CA ALA A 61 6.87 14.64 5.25
C ALA A 61 7.62 14.68 3.91
N LEU A 62 8.16 15.84 3.53
CA LEU A 62 8.88 16.02 2.27
C LEU A 62 10.33 16.43 2.55
N THR A 63 11.12 15.47 3.04
CA THR A 63 12.45 15.37 2.41
C THR A 63 12.16 14.81 1.03
N PRO A 64 12.41 15.52 -0.09
CA PRO A 64 12.34 14.88 -1.39
C PRO A 64 13.28 13.68 -1.30
N ALA A 65 12.74 12.47 -1.52
CA ALA A 65 13.60 11.34 -1.81
C ALA A 65 14.57 11.83 -2.90
N PRO A 66 15.90 11.64 -2.73
CA PRO A 66 16.81 11.96 -3.81
C PRO A 66 16.23 11.33 -5.07
N GLN A 67 16.17 12.09 -6.16
CA GLN A 67 15.86 11.58 -7.49
C GLN A 67 16.96 10.57 -7.83
N ALA A 68 16.82 9.36 -7.28
CA ALA A 68 17.64 8.24 -7.61
C ALA A 68 17.07 7.73 -8.94
N GLU A 69 17.49 8.37 -10.03
CA GLU A 69 17.50 7.78 -11.37
C GLU A 69 18.49 6.61 -11.45
N GLY A 70 18.61 5.84 -10.37
CA GLY A 70 19.35 4.60 -10.28
C GLY A 70 18.33 3.49 -10.24
N GLN A 71 18.26 2.73 -11.33
CA GLN A 71 17.57 1.45 -11.36
C GLN A 71 18.00 0.66 -10.12
N VAL A 72 17.09 0.47 -9.15
CA VAL A 72 17.38 -0.26 -7.91
C VAL A 72 17.74 -1.67 -8.32
N ARG A 73 19.04 -1.99 -8.28
CA ARG A 73 19.50 -3.35 -8.54
C ARG A 73 19.21 -4.15 -7.29
N ALA A 74 18.42 -5.22 -7.43
CA ALA A 74 18.18 -6.20 -6.38
C ALA A 74 19.48 -6.97 -6.09
N ASN A 75 20.43 -6.33 -5.41
CA ASN A 75 21.54 -7.00 -4.77
C ASN A 75 21.20 -7.30 -3.31
N ASP A 76 21.96 -8.23 -2.73
CA ASP A 76 21.68 -8.77 -1.39
C ASP A 76 21.72 -7.67 -0.33
N ASP A 77 22.71 -6.77 -0.39
CA ASP A 77 22.83 -5.62 0.52
C ASP A 77 21.59 -4.70 0.51
N ALA A 78 21.03 -4.41 -0.68
CA ALA A 78 19.83 -3.60 -0.80
C ALA A 78 18.58 -4.33 -0.29
N CYS A 79 18.48 -5.63 -0.54
CA CYS A 79 17.38 -6.46 -0.06
C CYS A 79 17.42 -6.61 1.47
N GLU A 80 18.62 -6.75 2.05
CA GLU A 80 18.84 -6.81 3.49
C GLU A 80 18.54 -5.47 4.16
N ALA A 81 18.94 -4.34 3.56
CA ALA A 81 18.58 -3.01 4.03
C ALA A 81 17.06 -2.78 4.01
N LEU A 82 16.37 -3.24 2.95
CA LEU A 82 14.92 -3.16 2.84
C LEU A 82 14.22 -4.04 3.88
N ALA A 83 14.67 -5.28 4.06
CA ALA A 83 14.16 -6.20 5.08
C ALA A 83 14.31 -5.61 6.49
N ARG A 84 15.50 -5.08 6.83
CA ARG A 84 15.73 -4.40 8.11
C ARG A 84 14.83 -3.20 8.33
N ALA A 85 14.64 -2.37 7.30
CA ALA A 85 13.79 -1.20 7.40
C ALA A 85 12.33 -1.61 7.67
N TYR A 86 11.85 -2.62 6.94
CA TYR A 86 10.50 -3.17 7.12
C TYR A 86 10.31 -3.76 8.52
N ASP A 87 11.19 -4.68 8.94
CA ASP A 87 11.04 -5.37 10.22
C ASP A 87 11.24 -4.42 11.42
N ARG A 88 12.12 -3.41 11.31
CA ARG A 88 12.26 -2.39 12.36
C ARG A 88 11.00 -1.57 12.52
N GLU A 89 10.41 -1.16 11.41
CA GLU A 89 9.14 -0.41 11.41
C GLU A 89 8.03 -1.29 11.98
N ASP A 90 7.91 -2.53 11.52
CA ASP A 90 6.96 -3.53 11.99
C ASP A 90 7.10 -3.84 13.50
N ALA A 91 8.33 -3.95 14.02
CA ALA A 91 8.60 -4.12 15.44
C ALA A 91 8.29 -2.85 16.25
N ALA A 92 8.71 -1.68 15.79
CA ALA A 92 8.40 -0.39 16.43
C ALA A 92 6.88 -0.19 16.54
N GLN A 93 6.16 -0.60 15.50
CA GLN A 93 4.71 -0.60 15.42
C GLN A 93 4.04 -1.53 16.43
N ARG A 94 4.67 -2.66 16.81
CA ARG A 94 4.19 -3.58 17.85
C ARG A 94 4.71 -3.23 19.25
N GLY A 95 5.56 -2.21 19.38
CA GLY A 95 6.28 -1.92 20.63
C GLY A 95 7.27 -3.04 20.99
N GLU A 96 7.63 -3.85 20.00
CA GLU A 96 8.60 -4.93 20.11
C GLU A 96 10.01 -4.36 19.86
N THR A 97 11.00 -5.11 20.31
CA THR A 97 12.40 -4.75 20.03
C THR A 97 12.71 -5.06 18.56
N ASP A 98 13.51 -4.22 17.90
CA ASP A 98 14.00 -4.47 16.55
C ASP A 98 14.58 -5.89 16.47
N PRO A 99 13.99 -6.81 15.69
CA PRO A 99 14.42 -8.21 15.67
C PRO A 99 15.89 -8.32 15.27
N TRP A 100 16.38 -7.42 14.40
CA TRP A 100 17.77 -7.38 13.97
C TRP A 100 18.76 -6.86 15.02
N SER A 101 18.26 -6.35 16.15
CA SER A 101 19.08 -5.84 17.27
C SER A 101 19.26 -6.85 18.41
N ILE A 102 18.38 -7.85 18.47
CA ILE A 102 18.56 -9.05 19.29
C ILE A 102 19.48 -9.97 18.49
N GLY A 103 20.34 -10.79 19.11
CA GLY A 103 21.37 -11.60 18.43
C GLY A 103 20.86 -12.69 17.45
N ILE A 104 20.00 -12.32 16.51
CA ILE A 104 19.44 -13.11 15.41
C ILE A 104 20.50 -13.33 14.31
N ASP A 105 21.69 -12.75 14.44
CA ASP A 105 22.88 -13.16 13.69
C ASP A 105 23.18 -14.69 13.83
N ASP A 106 22.57 -15.36 14.82
CA ASP A 106 22.64 -16.81 15.02
C ASP A 106 21.59 -17.64 14.23
N ASP A 107 20.66 -17.01 13.50
CA ASP A 107 19.67 -17.67 12.63
C ASP A 107 19.83 -17.25 11.16
N PRO A 108 20.77 -17.88 10.42
CA PRO A 108 21.02 -17.55 9.03
C PRO A 108 19.86 -17.92 8.09
N GLU A 109 18.98 -18.84 8.49
CA GLU A 109 17.82 -19.25 7.70
C GLU A 109 16.75 -18.15 7.75
N TRP A 110 16.46 -17.63 8.94
CA TRP A 110 15.55 -16.49 9.10
C TRP A 110 16.03 -15.25 8.32
N VAL A 111 17.33 -14.93 8.39
CA VAL A 111 17.90 -13.79 7.64
C VAL A 111 17.74 -14.01 6.13
N ALA A 112 18.01 -15.22 5.65
CA ALA A 112 17.86 -15.55 4.22
C ALA A 112 16.41 -15.40 3.75
N ASP A 113 15.43 -15.84 4.55
CA ASP A 113 14.01 -15.70 4.23
C ASP A 113 13.59 -14.22 4.13
N ARG A 114 14.05 -13.38 5.06
CA ARG A 114 13.75 -11.94 5.04
C ARG A 114 14.33 -11.25 3.80
N ILE A 115 15.56 -11.61 3.42
CA ILE A 115 16.20 -11.13 2.19
C ILE A 115 15.44 -11.63 0.96
N ALA A 116 14.98 -12.88 0.95
CA ALA A 116 14.20 -13.44 -0.15
C ALA A 116 12.85 -12.72 -0.33
N CYS A 117 12.14 -12.43 0.77
CA CYS A 117 10.91 -11.62 0.76
C CYS A 117 11.14 -10.22 0.20
N ALA A 118 12.18 -9.53 0.67
CA ALA A 118 12.53 -8.20 0.17
C ALA A 118 12.88 -8.22 -1.33
N ARG A 119 13.58 -9.26 -1.79
CA ARG A 119 13.89 -9.46 -3.20
C ARG A 119 12.65 -9.70 -4.04
N ALA A 120 11.72 -10.53 -3.56
CA ALA A 120 10.45 -10.79 -4.24
C ALA A 120 9.62 -9.51 -4.36
N GLY A 121 9.53 -8.71 -3.29
CA GLY A 121 8.84 -7.41 -3.32
C GLY A 121 9.48 -6.42 -4.30
N LEU A 122 10.81 -6.32 -4.31
CA LEU A 122 11.52 -5.46 -5.27
C LEU A 122 11.34 -5.95 -6.71
N ALA A 123 11.40 -7.27 -6.94
CA ALA A 123 11.15 -7.86 -8.25
C ALA A 123 9.73 -7.52 -8.73
N ALA A 124 8.71 -7.68 -7.88
CA ALA A 124 7.32 -7.34 -8.20
C ALA A 124 7.14 -5.85 -8.52
N LEU A 125 7.80 -4.96 -7.77
CA LEU A 125 7.79 -3.53 -8.05
C LEU A 125 8.44 -3.22 -9.42
N THR A 126 9.58 -3.84 -9.73
CA THR A 126 10.27 -3.60 -11.01
C THR A 126 9.62 -4.27 -12.22
N ALA A 127 8.87 -5.36 -12.01
CA ALA A 127 8.11 -6.04 -13.05
C ALA A 127 6.74 -5.38 -13.30
N SER A 128 6.31 -4.46 -12.43
CA SER A 128 5.04 -3.76 -12.60
C SER A 128 5.12 -2.87 -13.84
N PRO A 129 4.19 -3.02 -14.80
CA PRO A 129 4.21 -2.24 -16.03
C PRO A 129 4.00 -0.76 -15.74
N ASP A 130 4.53 0.11 -16.59
CA ASP A 130 4.26 1.54 -16.49
C ASP A 130 2.80 1.85 -16.80
N TRP A 131 2.26 2.86 -16.10
CA TRP A 131 0.95 3.43 -16.41
C TRP A 131 0.87 3.87 -17.86
N GLN A 132 -0.18 3.42 -18.55
CA GLN A 132 -0.45 3.72 -19.95
C GLN A 132 -1.59 4.75 -20.08
N PRO A 133 -1.62 5.59 -21.12
CA PRO A 133 -2.75 6.50 -21.37
C PRO A 133 -4.07 5.75 -21.55
N ILE A 134 -5.17 6.26 -20.99
CA ILE A 134 -6.48 5.58 -21.01
C ILE A 134 -7.00 5.28 -22.43
N GLU A 135 -6.60 6.07 -23.43
CA GLU A 135 -7.00 5.91 -24.82
C GLU A 135 -6.43 4.63 -25.47
N THR A 136 -5.41 4.03 -24.86
CA THR A 136 -4.80 2.77 -25.32
C THR A 136 -5.35 1.55 -24.60
N ALA A 137 -6.29 1.73 -23.66
CA ALA A 137 -6.82 0.65 -22.84
C ALA A 137 -7.58 -0.39 -23.69
N PRO A 138 -7.37 -1.70 -23.45
CA PRO A 138 -8.18 -2.74 -24.06
C PRO A 138 -9.63 -2.63 -23.62
N HIS A 139 -10.56 -2.92 -24.54
CA HIS A 139 -11.99 -2.92 -24.26
C HIS A 139 -12.42 -4.19 -23.53
N ASP A 140 -13.50 -4.09 -22.73
CA ASP A 140 -14.15 -5.22 -22.06
C ASP A 140 -13.20 -6.11 -21.24
N THR A 141 -12.15 -5.52 -20.68
CA THR A 141 -11.15 -6.17 -19.81
C THR A 141 -11.06 -5.39 -18.50
N GLU A 142 -11.02 -6.10 -17.36
CA GLU A 142 -10.76 -5.46 -16.06
C GLU A 142 -9.31 -5.03 -15.96
N LEU A 143 -9.11 -3.77 -15.58
CA LEU A 143 -7.81 -3.12 -15.52
C LEU A 143 -7.71 -2.36 -14.19
N LEU A 144 -6.48 -2.09 -13.76
CA LEU A 144 -6.25 -1.05 -12.75
C LEU A 144 -6.31 0.31 -13.45
N LEU A 145 -7.31 1.12 -13.14
CA LEU A 145 -7.51 2.45 -13.69
C LEU A 145 -6.97 3.51 -12.73
N GLY A 146 -6.36 4.57 -13.25
CA GLY A 146 -5.73 5.62 -12.47
C GLY A 146 -6.08 7.03 -12.97
N TRP A 147 -6.31 7.97 -12.05
CA TRP A 147 -6.50 9.39 -12.40
C TRP A 147 -6.21 10.32 -11.22
N HIS A 148 -5.92 11.58 -11.52
CA HIS A 148 -5.99 12.64 -10.52
C HIS A 148 -7.44 13.10 -10.36
N ASP A 149 -7.93 13.11 -9.13
CA ASP A 149 -9.26 13.61 -8.81
C ASP A 149 -9.36 15.12 -9.05
N THR A 150 -9.88 15.52 -10.21
CA THR A 150 -9.99 16.92 -10.65
C THR A 150 -11.19 17.65 -10.06
N PHE A 151 -12.16 16.93 -9.51
CA PHE A 151 -13.35 17.50 -8.87
C PHE A 151 -13.25 17.50 -7.33
N GLY A 152 -12.28 16.80 -6.76
CA GLY A 152 -11.99 16.73 -5.34
C GLY A 152 -10.55 17.11 -4.97
N SER A 153 -9.78 16.18 -4.40
CA SER A 153 -8.54 16.47 -3.65
C SER A 153 -7.29 16.64 -4.50
N GLY A 154 -7.35 16.47 -5.82
CA GLY A 154 -6.18 16.40 -6.70
C GLY A 154 -5.32 15.15 -6.50
N GLN A 155 -5.71 14.26 -5.60
CA GLN A 155 -4.98 13.04 -5.29
C GLN A 155 -5.08 12.04 -6.45
N TRP A 156 -4.01 11.26 -6.60
CA TRP A 156 -4.05 10.06 -7.43
C TRP A 156 -5.04 9.06 -6.83
N ARG A 157 -5.96 8.57 -7.65
CA ARG A 157 -6.97 7.57 -7.31
C ARG A 157 -6.76 6.35 -8.20
N CYS A 158 -7.02 5.17 -7.65
CA CYS A 158 -7.05 3.93 -8.42
C CYS A 158 -8.32 3.13 -8.13
N ILE A 159 -8.80 2.40 -9.14
CA ILE A 159 -9.88 1.42 -9.02
C ILE A 159 -9.63 0.25 -9.98
N VAL A 160 -10.17 -0.93 -9.67
CA VAL A 160 -10.27 -2.03 -10.64
C VAL A 160 -11.63 -1.95 -11.33
N ASP A 161 -11.63 -1.69 -12.64
CA ASP A 161 -12.86 -1.60 -13.45
C ASP A 161 -12.54 -1.70 -14.96
N LEU A 162 -13.58 -1.65 -15.81
CA LEU A 162 -13.48 -1.55 -17.26
C LEU A 162 -13.20 -0.11 -17.69
N ALA A 163 -12.15 0.10 -18.49
CA ALA A 163 -11.93 1.40 -19.15
C ALA A 163 -13.04 1.73 -20.17
N HIS A 164 -13.52 0.71 -20.88
CA HIS A 164 -14.58 0.81 -21.89
C HIS A 164 -15.39 -0.48 -21.96
N SER A 165 -16.72 -0.36 -22.04
CA SER A 165 -17.62 -1.48 -22.30
C SER A 165 -18.27 -1.36 -23.68
N THR A 166 -18.02 -2.31 -24.57
CA THR A 166 -18.67 -2.33 -25.90
C THR A 166 -20.15 -2.71 -25.78
N ARG A 167 -20.50 -3.55 -24.80
CA ARG A 167 -21.89 -3.95 -24.52
C ARG A 167 -22.71 -2.81 -23.93
N GLY A 168 -22.09 -1.99 -23.08
CA GLY A 168 -22.71 -0.82 -22.45
C GLY A 168 -22.62 0.46 -23.29
N GLY A 169 -21.69 0.52 -24.25
CA GLY A 169 -21.44 1.69 -25.10
C GLY A 169 -20.89 2.90 -24.33
N TRP A 170 -20.14 2.68 -23.25
CA TRP A 170 -19.64 3.75 -22.37
C TRP A 170 -18.15 3.61 -22.04
N TRP A 171 -17.53 4.74 -21.74
CA TRP A 171 -16.14 4.88 -21.28
C TRP A 171 -16.11 5.33 -19.81
N HIS A 172 -15.11 4.88 -19.05
CA HIS A 172 -14.95 5.30 -17.66
C HIS A 172 -14.69 6.82 -17.61
N GLY A 173 -15.58 7.55 -16.94
CA GLY A 173 -15.67 9.02 -17.08
C GLY A 173 -14.57 9.84 -16.41
N SER A 174 -13.67 9.21 -15.64
CA SER A 174 -12.63 9.92 -14.89
C SER A 174 -11.22 9.35 -15.07
N ALA A 175 -11.09 8.12 -15.57
CA ALA A 175 -9.79 7.48 -15.67
C ALA A 175 -8.95 8.16 -16.74
N THR A 176 -7.68 8.42 -16.45
CA THR A 176 -6.72 8.99 -17.42
C THR A 176 -5.58 8.05 -17.75
N HIS A 177 -5.37 7.03 -16.92
CA HIS A 177 -4.36 6.01 -17.11
C HIS A 177 -4.89 4.61 -16.78
N TRP A 178 -4.20 3.59 -17.27
CA TRP A 178 -4.47 2.18 -16.95
C TRP A 178 -3.19 1.36 -16.78
N MET A 179 -3.30 0.24 -16.08
CA MET A 179 -2.33 -0.86 -16.03
C MET A 179 -3.08 -2.20 -16.09
N PRO A 180 -2.46 -3.28 -16.62
CA PRO A 180 -2.99 -4.62 -16.43
C PRO A 180 -3.01 -4.96 -14.94
N LEU A 181 -3.97 -5.79 -14.54
CA LEU A 181 -3.96 -6.35 -13.19
C LEU A 181 -2.74 -7.26 -13.01
N PRO A 182 -2.10 -7.25 -11.82
CA PRO A 182 -1.03 -8.19 -11.53
C PRO A 182 -1.55 -9.62 -11.68
N ALA A 183 -0.69 -10.52 -12.17
CA ALA A 183 -1.02 -11.93 -12.20
C ALA A 183 -1.36 -12.42 -10.79
N ALA A 184 -2.40 -13.25 -10.68
CA ALA A 184 -2.69 -13.91 -9.42
C ALA A 184 -1.45 -14.71 -8.98
N PRO A 185 -1.14 -14.76 -7.67
CA PRO A 185 -0.06 -15.61 -7.19
C PRO A 185 -0.35 -17.06 -7.59
N GLU A 186 0.69 -17.78 -8.02
CA GLU A 186 0.57 -19.21 -8.30
C GLU A 186 0.17 -19.91 -6.99
N ALA A 187 -0.96 -20.64 -7.01
CA ALA A 187 -1.37 -21.42 -5.85
C ALA A 187 -0.34 -22.52 -5.63
N GLU A 188 0.35 -22.50 -4.48
CA GLU A 188 1.15 -23.65 -4.08
C GLU A 188 0.22 -24.85 -3.95
N GLY A 189 0.58 -25.93 -4.66
CA GLY A 189 -0.21 -27.14 -4.74
C GLY A 189 -0.57 -27.64 -3.35
N GLY A 190 -1.85 -27.54 -2.99
CA GLY A 190 -2.40 -28.28 -1.86
C GLY A 190 -2.25 -29.76 -2.17
N GLU A 191 -1.24 -30.40 -1.58
CA GLU A 191 -1.17 -31.84 -1.52
C GLU A 191 -2.41 -32.33 -0.77
N ASP A 192 -3.18 -33.16 -1.48
CA ASP A 192 -4.40 -33.79 -1.03
C ASP A 192 -4.18 -34.50 0.31
N ALA A 193 -5.02 -34.17 1.29
CA ALA A 193 -5.20 -34.98 2.47
C ALA A 193 -5.93 -36.28 2.09
N GLU A 194 -5.21 -37.41 2.12
CA GLU A 194 -5.79 -38.76 2.26
C GLU A 194 -5.97 -39.13 3.73
#